data_AF-A0A9P5LXK0-F1
#
_entry.id   AF-A0A9P5LXK0-F1
#
_cell.length_a   1.000
_cell.length_b   1.000
_cell.length_c   1.000
_cell.angle_alpha   90.00
_cell.angle_beta   90.00
_cell.angle_gamma   90.00
#
_symmetry.space_group_name_H-M   'P 1'
#
loop_
_entity.id
_entity.type
_entity.pdbx_description
1 polymer ?
#
loop_
_entity_poly.entity_id
_entity_poly.type
_entity_poly.pdbx_seq_one_letter_code
_entity_poly.pdbx_strand_id
1 'polypeptide(L)'
;MDPENDPEKASEKTSTPITTTYADEDSAYLVAFTVPQDPNNPKCWPTYQKCLTTLVLSSTCFNRIAVSTIMAPALPIIESELHMTPPESVMAMSVYLLATAFGPLLIELMAGIGASAIYALGSGVLGDVWRSDERGRPIGIYSLLPLFGAAAGPIIGGYITEYTTWRWMFWSTSIYQAIMIVISIPLFRETHGPTILRHEAGELRRSSGNSRYYTEDEALGKVRSVSWLLMRSFSRPVRLLLFHPIIQVQACLSAFDYGITYITLSTYSDIWTKEYHESISKSGLHYLAMCLGEIMGAQVGGP
;
A
#
# COMPACT_ATOMS: atom_id res chain seq x y z
N MET A 1 20.26 21.81 42.66
CA MET A 1 18.97 21.51 42.02
C MET A 1 19.30 21.22 40.58
N ASP A 2 19.41 19.93 40.31
CA ASP A 2 20.00 19.33 39.12
C ASP A 2 19.19 19.61 37.85
N PRO A 3 19.83 20.03 36.74
CA PRO A 3 19.21 20.12 35.44
C PRO A 3 19.60 18.89 34.60
N GLU A 4 18.99 17.74 34.89
CA GLU A 4 19.27 16.51 34.13
C GLU A 4 17.99 15.66 34.01
N ASN A 5 16.99 16.16 33.27
CA ASN A 5 15.90 15.31 32.76
C ASN A 5 15.16 15.95 31.59
N ASP A 6 15.81 16.03 30.42
CA ASP A 6 15.13 16.36 29.16
C ASP A 6 15.47 15.27 28.12
N PRO A 7 14.54 14.36 27.79
CA PRO A 7 14.81 13.16 26.99
C PRO A 7 14.96 13.43 25.48
N GLU A 8 14.82 14.68 25.02
CA GLU A 8 14.75 15.00 23.59
C GLU A 8 16.12 15.39 22.95
N LYS A 9 17.21 15.45 23.74
CA LYS A 9 18.55 15.85 23.25
C LYS A 9 19.60 14.73 23.14
N ALA A 10 19.21 13.47 23.34
CA ALA A 10 20.15 12.32 23.29
C ALA A 10 20.28 11.65 21.91
N SER A 11 19.53 12.07 20.89
CA SER A 11 19.51 11.39 19.57
C SER A 11 20.53 11.92 18.55
N GLU A 12 21.34 12.91 18.90
CA GLU A 12 22.27 13.54 17.96
C GLU A 12 23.66 13.64 18.58
N LYS A 13 24.45 12.55 18.48
CA LYS A 13 25.92 12.60 18.48
C LYS A 13 26.54 11.26 18.05
N THR A 14 27.10 11.31 16.84
CA THR A 14 28.35 10.66 16.45
C THR A 14 28.33 9.15 16.19
N SER A 15 27.96 8.78 14.97
CA SER A 15 28.45 7.58 14.30
C SER A 15 29.92 7.74 13.90
N THR A 16 30.83 7.40 14.80
CA THR A 16 32.25 7.14 14.48
C THR A 16 32.48 5.63 14.29
N PRO A 17 33.45 5.23 13.44
CA PRO A 17 33.62 3.86 13.02
C PRO A 17 34.09 3.02 14.22
N ILE A 18 33.39 1.92 14.51
CA ILE A 18 33.86 0.97 15.51
C ILE A 18 35.04 0.21 14.90
N THR A 19 36.23 0.71 15.20
CA THR A 19 37.48 -0.04 15.14
C THR A 19 37.34 -1.28 16.01
N THR A 20 37.64 -2.43 15.42
CA THR A 20 37.79 -3.72 16.09
C THR A 20 38.78 -3.56 17.25
N THR A 21 38.31 -3.51 18.49
CA THR A 21 39.20 -3.64 19.65
C THR A 21 38.46 -4.28 20.83
N TYR A 22 38.93 -5.47 21.18
CA TYR A 22 38.58 -6.31 22.34
C TYR A 22 37.14 -6.82 22.40
N ALA A 23 36.88 -7.92 21.69
CA ALA A 23 35.84 -8.85 22.09
C ALA A 23 36.29 -9.56 23.37
N ASP A 24 35.54 -9.38 24.46
CA ASP A 24 35.52 -10.35 25.57
C ASP A 24 35.29 -11.75 24.96
N GLU A 25 36.09 -12.74 25.34
CA GLU A 25 35.95 -14.13 24.84
C GLU A 25 34.60 -14.78 25.22
N ASP A 26 33.78 -14.11 26.04
CA ASP A 26 32.42 -14.50 26.41
C ASP A 26 31.30 -13.63 25.84
N SER A 27 31.61 -12.63 24.99
CA SER A 27 30.56 -11.81 24.38
C SER A 27 29.93 -12.52 23.19
N ALA A 28 28.69 -12.93 23.40
CA ALA A 28 27.61 -12.93 22.44
C ALA A 28 27.86 -12.23 21.09
N TYR A 29 27.87 -12.97 19.97
CA TYR A 29 27.97 -12.41 18.62
C TYR A 29 26.60 -11.91 18.13
N LEU A 30 26.43 -10.59 18.10
CA LEU A 30 25.26 -9.92 17.53
C LEU A 30 25.36 -9.91 15.99
N VAL A 31 24.34 -10.44 15.32
CA VAL A 31 24.23 -10.38 13.85
C VAL A 31 23.47 -9.10 13.49
N ALA A 32 24.20 -8.12 12.96
CA ALA A 32 23.68 -6.84 12.49
C ALA A 32 24.29 -6.50 11.13
N PHE A 33 23.57 -5.72 10.31
CA PHE A 33 24.08 -5.31 9.00
C PHE A 33 25.35 -4.48 9.14
N THR A 34 26.41 -4.89 8.48
CA THR A 34 27.65 -4.16 8.33
C THR A 34 27.54 -3.18 7.15
N VAL A 35 27.47 -1.89 7.46
CA VAL A 35 27.51 -0.81 6.45
C VAL A 35 28.99 -0.55 6.14
N PRO A 36 29.45 -0.61 4.86
CA PRO A 36 28.72 -0.21 3.66
C PRO A 36 28.40 -1.29 2.61
N GLN A 37 28.79 -2.56 2.78
CA GLN A 37 28.81 -3.54 1.67
C GLN A 37 28.15 -4.89 1.98
N ASP A 38 27.04 -4.93 2.72
CA ASP A 38 26.22 -6.15 2.80
C ASP A 38 25.31 -6.32 1.57
N PRO A 39 25.48 -7.40 0.76
CA PRO A 39 24.62 -7.69 -0.39
C PRO A 39 23.16 -8.01 0.01
N ASN A 40 22.96 -8.45 1.25
CA ASN A 40 21.67 -8.81 1.81
C ASN A 40 20.88 -7.60 2.32
N ASN A 41 21.49 -6.41 2.40
CA ASN A 41 20.80 -5.20 2.85
C ASN A 41 19.99 -4.58 1.69
N PRO A 42 18.64 -4.49 1.79
CA PRO A 42 17.80 -3.88 0.76
C PRO A 42 18.16 -2.43 0.44
N LYS A 43 18.74 -1.70 1.41
CA LYS A 43 19.21 -0.32 1.23
C LYS A 43 20.44 -0.20 0.35
N CYS A 44 21.18 -1.30 0.14
CA CYS A 44 22.36 -1.35 -0.71
C CYS A 44 22.06 -1.86 -2.13
N TRP A 45 20.79 -2.16 -2.45
CA TRP A 45 20.42 -2.59 -3.81
C TRP A 45 20.73 -1.52 -4.87
N PRO A 46 21.06 -1.94 -6.10
CA PRO A 46 21.27 -1.02 -7.19
C PRO A 46 19.99 -0.25 -7.50
N THR A 47 20.14 1.02 -7.91
CA THR A 47 19.03 1.98 -8.09
C THR A 47 17.94 1.47 -9.03
N TYR A 48 18.30 0.67 -10.05
CA TYR A 48 17.31 0.09 -10.96
C TYR A 48 16.39 -0.94 -10.27
N GLN A 49 16.90 -1.74 -9.34
CA GLN A 49 16.08 -2.70 -8.57
C GLN A 49 15.14 -1.95 -7.64
N LYS A 50 15.64 -0.93 -6.92
CA LYS A 50 14.83 -0.08 -6.04
C LYS A 50 13.70 0.63 -6.81
N CYS A 51 14.03 1.18 -7.97
CA CYS A 51 13.07 1.82 -8.86
C CYS A 51 12.03 0.82 -9.37
N LEU A 52 12.46 -0.36 -9.82
CA LEU A 52 11.57 -1.39 -10.35
C LEU A 52 10.61 -1.93 -9.27
N THR A 53 11.08 -2.19 -8.04
CA THR A 53 10.21 -2.57 -6.90
C THR A 53 9.19 -1.48 -6.60
N THR A 54 9.62 -0.21 -6.59
CA THR A 54 8.73 0.94 -6.36
C THR A 54 7.68 1.03 -7.47
N LEU A 55 8.07 0.86 -8.73
CA LEU A 55 7.15 0.92 -9.86
C LEU A 55 6.14 -0.22 -9.86
N VAL A 56 6.54 -1.47 -9.63
CA VAL A 56 5.63 -2.62 -9.58
C VAL A 56 4.63 -2.47 -8.42
N LEU A 57 5.10 -2.01 -7.27
CA LEU A 57 4.25 -1.73 -6.11
C LEU A 57 3.23 -0.62 -6.42
N SER A 58 3.68 0.47 -7.03
CA SER A 58 2.83 1.59 -7.44
C SER A 58 1.81 1.19 -8.52
N SER A 59 2.23 0.35 -9.46
CA SER A 59 1.41 -0.18 -10.55
C SER A 59 0.29 -1.10 -10.04
N THR A 60 0.59 -1.93 -9.04
CA THR A 60 -0.40 -2.77 -8.37
C THR A 60 -1.40 -1.92 -7.58
N CYS A 61 -0.92 -0.87 -6.94
CA CYS A 61 -1.72 0.11 -6.21
C CYS A 61 -2.66 0.90 -7.16
N PHE A 62 -2.14 1.29 -8.33
CA PHE A 62 -2.90 1.93 -9.41
C PHE A 62 -4.07 1.05 -9.86
N ASN A 63 -3.83 -0.23 -10.17
CA ASN A 63 -4.90 -1.13 -10.60
C ASN A 63 -5.97 -1.31 -9.51
N ARG A 64 -5.55 -1.41 -8.25
CA ARG A 64 -6.49 -1.49 -7.12
C ARG A 64 -7.45 -0.30 -7.07
N ILE A 65 -6.95 0.93 -7.27
CA ILE A 65 -7.80 2.12 -7.30
C ILE A 65 -8.66 2.14 -8.57
N ALA A 66 -8.05 1.90 -9.74
CA ALA A 66 -8.75 1.94 -11.03
C ALA A 66 -9.95 0.98 -11.06
N VAL A 67 -9.81 -0.23 -10.52
CA VAL A 67 -10.88 -1.23 -10.40
C VAL A 67 -12.11 -0.67 -9.69
N SER A 68 -11.95 0.10 -8.60
CA SER A 68 -13.10 0.66 -7.88
C SER A 68 -13.91 1.69 -8.69
N THR A 69 -13.29 2.30 -9.70
CA THR A 69 -13.87 3.39 -10.50
C THR A 69 -14.26 2.99 -11.92
N ILE A 70 -13.77 1.84 -12.41
CA ILE A 70 -13.96 1.39 -13.81
C ILE A 70 -15.43 1.13 -14.17
N MET A 71 -16.24 0.77 -13.19
CA MET A 71 -17.64 0.40 -13.40
C MET A 71 -18.58 1.60 -13.56
N ALA A 72 -18.18 2.79 -13.10
CA ALA A 72 -19.01 4.00 -13.15
C ALA A 72 -19.57 4.35 -14.55
N PRO A 73 -18.76 4.43 -15.62
CA PRO A 73 -19.28 4.73 -16.97
C PRO A 73 -20.10 3.60 -17.60
N ALA A 74 -20.05 2.40 -17.04
CA ALA A 74 -20.77 1.23 -17.58
C ALA A 74 -22.18 1.07 -17.01
N LEU A 75 -22.53 1.82 -15.95
CA LEU A 75 -23.84 1.71 -15.30
C LEU A 75 -25.02 1.90 -16.25
N PRO A 76 -25.04 2.88 -17.17
CA PRO A 76 -26.17 3.05 -18.09
C PRO A 76 -26.37 1.86 -19.04
N ILE A 77 -25.28 1.19 -19.43
CA ILE A 77 -25.34 0.01 -20.28
C ILE A 77 -25.85 -1.19 -19.49
N ILE A 78 -25.34 -1.38 -18.27
CA ILE A 78 -25.80 -2.44 -17.36
C ILE A 78 -27.30 -2.29 -17.08
N GLU A 79 -27.78 -1.07 -16.86
CA GLU A 79 -29.21 -0.76 -16.70
C GLU A 79 -30.03 -1.22 -17.90
N SER A 80 -29.57 -0.89 -19.11
CA SER A 80 -30.26 -1.24 -20.35
C SER A 80 -30.26 -2.74 -20.67
N GLU A 81 -29.14 -3.44 -20.42
CA GLU A 81 -28.98 -4.87 -20.72
C GLU A 81 -29.69 -5.77 -19.70
N LEU A 82 -29.67 -5.39 -18.42
CA LEU A 82 -30.27 -6.19 -17.35
C LEU A 82 -31.71 -5.77 -17.02
N HIS A 83 -32.26 -4.78 -17.74
CA HIS A 83 -33.58 -4.19 -17.48
C HIS A 83 -33.74 -3.75 -16.01
N MET A 84 -32.69 -3.15 -15.46
CA MET A 84 -32.65 -2.69 -14.06
C MET A 84 -33.14 -1.25 -13.95
N THR A 85 -33.71 -0.91 -12.81
CA THR A 85 -34.01 0.50 -12.50
C THR A 85 -32.72 1.25 -12.10
N PRO A 86 -32.61 2.57 -12.34
CA PRO A 86 -31.44 3.36 -11.91
C PRO A 86 -31.02 3.15 -10.44
N PRO A 87 -31.95 3.08 -9.44
CA PRO A 87 -31.54 2.82 -8.07
C PRO A 87 -31.00 1.40 -7.85
N GLU A 88 -31.41 0.39 -8.62
CA GLU A 88 -30.86 -0.97 -8.52
C GLU A 88 -29.41 -1.02 -9.02
N SER A 89 -29.10 -0.32 -10.11
CA SER A 89 -27.74 -0.22 -10.67
C SER A 89 -26.76 0.47 -9.71
N VAL A 90 -27.18 1.58 -9.09
CA VAL A 90 -26.38 2.29 -8.07
C VAL A 90 -26.17 1.42 -6.82
N MET A 91 -27.16 0.61 -6.44
CA MET A 91 -27.03 -0.35 -5.35
C MET A 91 -26.01 -1.45 -5.67
N ALA A 92 -26.01 -1.97 -6.91
CA ALA A 92 -25.01 -2.93 -7.37
C ALA A 92 -23.59 -2.34 -7.34
N MET A 93 -23.42 -1.08 -7.76
CA MET A 93 -22.15 -0.36 -7.63
C MET A 93 -21.71 -0.24 -6.17
N SER A 94 -22.62 0.08 -5.27
CA SER A 94 -22.32 0.18 -3.83
C SER A 94 -21.89 -1.16 -3.24
N VAL A 95 -22.56 -2.26 -3.60
CA VAL A 95 -22.17 -3.62 -3.19
C VAL A 95 -20.80 -4.00 -3.74
N TYR A 96 -20.50 -3.63 -4.99
CA TYR A 96 -19.19 -3.84 -5.59
C TYR A 96 -18.08 -3.05 -4.87
N LEU A 97 -18.31 -1.78 -4.55
CA LEU A 97 -17.38 -0.97 -3.76
C LEU A 97 -17.17 -1.56 -2.36
N LEU A 98 -18.24 -2.04 -1.73
CA LEU A 98 -18.16 -2.74 -0.45
C LEU A 98 -17.31 -4.02 -0.58
N ALA A 99 -17.53 -4.81 -1.63
CA ALA A 99 -16.76 -6.02 -1.88
C ALA A 99 -15.28 -5.73 -2.16
N THR A 100 -14.95 -4.64 -2.86
CA THR A 100 -13.54 -4.23 -3.08
C THR A 100 -12.88 -3.67 -1.82
N ALA A 101 -13.65 -3.09 -0.89
CA ALA A 101 -13.16 -2.62 0.40
C ALA A 101 -12.96 -3.76 1.41
N PHE A 102 -13.95 -4.64 1.56
CA PHE A 102 -13.96 -5.73 2.55
C PHE A 102 -13.39 -7.05 2.05
N GLY A 103 -13.39 -7.27 0.74
CA GLY A 103 -12.83 -8.48 0.11
C GLY A 103 -11.37 -8.71 0.47
N PRO A 104 -10.49 -7.70 0.31
CA PRO A 104 -9.12 -7.77 0.80
C PRO A 104 -9.10 -8.04 2.30
N LEU A 105 -9.89 -7.36 3.13
CA LEU A 105 -9.86 -7.58 4.58
C LEU A 105 -10.17 -9.05 4.97
N LEU A 106 -11.10 -9.72 4.30
CA LEU A 106 -11.41 -11.12 4.58
C LEU A 106 -10.34 -12.08 4.01
N ILE A 107 -9.92 -11.86 2.77
CA ILE A 107 -8.90 -12.69 2.10
C ILE A 107 -7.54 -12.50 2.75
N GLU A 108 -7.19 -11.29 3.17
CA GLU A 108 -5.97 -10.90 3.89
C GLU A 108 -6.02 -11.35 5.36
N LEU A 109 -7.20 -11.42 6.00
CA LEU A 109 -7.34 -12.06 7.31
C LEU A 109 -7.04 -13.57 7.21
N MET A 110 -7.53 -14.23 6.16
CA MET A 110 -7.22 -15.64 5.90
C MET A 110 -5.78 -15.84 5.44
N ALA A 111 -5.24 -14.93 4.61
CA ALA A 111 -3.84 -14.89 4.21
C ALA A 111 -2.93 -14.34 5.32
N GLY A 112 -3.48 -13.90 6.46
CA GLY A 112 -2.79 -13.41 7.66
C GLY A 112 -1.96 -14.48 8.38
N ILE A 113 -1.89 -15.69 7.83
CA ILE A 113 -0.89 -16.71 8.15
C ILE A 113 0.44 -16.46 7.39
N GLY A 114 0.51 -15.53 6.43
CA GLY A 114 1.77 -15.23 5.73
C GLY A 114 1.87 -14.08 4.71
N ALA A 115 0.83 -13.29 4.41
CA ALA A 115 0.95 -12.20 3.44
C ALA A 115 0.14 -10.96 3.86
N SER A 116 0.85 -9.85 4.08
CA SER A 116 0.33 -8.59 4.59
C SER A 116 -0.15 -7.66 3.46
N ALA A 117 -1.05 -6.74 3.80
CA ALA A 117 -1.76 -5.86 2.88
C ALA A 117 -0.81 -5.04 2.00
N ILE A 118 -0.98 -5.08 0.68
CA ILE A 118 -0.13 -4.38 -0.31
C ILE A 118 -0.07 -2.86 -0.02
N TYR A 119 -1.15 -2.28 0.50
CA TYR A 119 -1.19 -0.87 0.91
C TYR A 119 -0.37 -0.60 2.18
N ALA A 120 -0.48 -1.45 3.20
CA ALA A 120 0.22 -1.26 4.47
C ALA A 120 1.72 -1.63 4.36
N LEU A 121 2.02 -2.71 3.64
CA LEU A 121 3.37 -3.10 3.30
C LEU A 121 4.00 -2.14 2.32
N GLY A 122 3.24 -1.55 1.40
CA GLY A 122 3.81 -0.71 0.35
C GLY A 122 4.67 0.42 0.90
N SER A 123 4.15 1.14 1.90
CA SER A 123 4.93 2.16 2.62
C SER A 123 6.08 1.59 3.45
N GLY A 124 5.91 0.39 4.03
CA GLY A 124 6.96 -0.28 4.82
C GLY A 124 8.14 -0.74 3.97
N VAL A 125 7.86 -1.45 2.88
CA VAL A 125 8.84 -1.90 1.87
C VAL A 125 9.59 -0.70 1.30
N LEU A 126 8.88 0.42 1.03
CA LEU A 126 9.53 1.62 0.53
C LEU A 126 10.48 2.24 1.57
N GLY A 127 10.15 2.18 2.85
CA GLY A 127 11.02 2.59 3.96
C GLY A 127 12.20 1.64 4.22
N ASP A 128 12.04 0.36 3.90
CA ASP A 128 13.08 -0.66 4.04
C ASP A 128 14.09 -0.60 2.87
N VAL A 129 13.63 -0.28 1.65
CA VAL A 129 14.45 -0.22 0.42
C VAL A 129 15.14 1.12 0.22
N TRP A 130 14.47 2.24 0.53
CA TRP A 130 15.03 3.57 0.32
C TRP A 130 15.65 4.13 1.60
N ARG A 131 16.81 4.77 1.46
CA ARG A 131 17.45 5.49 2.56
C ARG A 131 16.68 6.77 2.90
N SER A 132 16.80 7.23 4.14
CA SER A 132 16.03 8.36 4.68
C SER A 132 16.24 9.68 3.94
N ASP A 133 17.40 9.85 3.30
CA ASP A 133 17.83 10.98 2.48
C ASP A 133 17.24 10.97 1.07
N GLU A 134 17.03 9.81 0.47
CA GLU A 134 16.55 9.68 -0.93
C GLU A 134 15.06 9.31 -1.07
N ARG A 135 14.41 8.91 0.03
CA ARG A 135 13.02 8.36 0.02
C ARG A 135 11.93 9.32 -0.46
N GLY A 136 12.18 10.63 -0.46
CA GLY A 136 11.16 11.64 -0.80
C GLY A 136 10.61 11.48 -2.22
N ARG A 137 11.49 11.33 -3.23
CA ARG A 137 11.07 11.19 -4.63
C ARG A 137 10.31 9.87 -4.90
N PRO A 138 10.80 8.69 -4.45
CA PRO A 138 10.08 7.43 -4.62
C PRO A 138 8.73 7.38 -3.90
N ILE A 139 8.63 7.94 -2.68
CA ILE A 139 7.35 8.04 -1.95
C ILE A 139 6.36 8.93 -2.71
N GLY A 140 6.83 10.04 -3.30
CA GLY A 140 6.02 10.89 -4.16
C GLY A 140 5.47 10.14 -5.37
N ILE A 141 6.32 9.42 -6.11
CA ILE A 141 5.91 8.60 -7.26
C ILE A 141 4.89 7.53 -6.83
N TYR A 142 5.14 6.84 -5.71
CA TYR A 142 4.23 5.85 -5.15
C TYR A 142 2.86 6.44 -4.78
N SER A 143 2.82 7.70 -4.33
CA SER A 143 1.59 8.38 -3.95
C SER A 143 0.82 8.92 -5.15
N LEU A 144 1.51 9.36 -6.21
CA LEU A 144 0.88 9.94 -7.41
C LEU A 144 0.19 8.91 -8.32
N LEU A 145 0.76 7.71 -8.47
CA LEU A 145 0.19 6.68 -9.34
C LEU A 145 -1.23 6.25 -8.93
N PRO A 146 -1.54 6.03 -7.65
CA PRO A 146 -2.90 5.76 -7.18
C PRO A 146 -3.91 6.87 -7.51
N LEU A 147 -3.52 8.15 -7.39
CA LEU A 147 -4.37 9.27 -7.81
C LEU A 147 -4.72 9.17 -9.30
N PHE A 148 -3.72 8.89 -10.14
CA PHE A 148 -3.96 8.68 -11.56
C PHE A 148 -4.88 7.48 -11.84
N GLY A 149 -4.86 6.46 -10.97
CA GLY A 149 -5.74 5.30 -11.02
C GLY A 149 -7.23 5.64 -10.97
N ALA A 150 -7.61 6.61 -10.14
CA ALA A 150 -9.01 7.00 -9.96
C ALA A 150 -9.63 7.59 -11.24
N ALA A 151 -8.82 8.26 -12.07
CA ALA A 151 -9.25 8.81 -13.34
C ALA A 151 -9.05 7.87 -14.52
N ALA A 152 -7.97 7.06 -14.50
CA ALA A 152 -7.74 6.08 -15.54
C ALA A 152 -8.82 4.99 -15.57
N GLY A 153 -9.40 4.66 -14.42
CA GLY A 153 -10.50 3.69 -14.32
C GLY A 153 -11.68 4.05 -15.23
N PRO A 154 -12.36 5.19 -15.05
CA PRO A 154 -13.49 5.59 -15.90
C PRO A 154 -13.13 5.76 -17.37
N ILE A 155 -11.91 6.22 -17.69
CA ILE A 155 -11.45 6.34 -19.08
C ILE A 155 -11.37 4.95 -19.73
N ILE A 156 -10.65 4.02 -19.09
CA ILE A 156 -10.51 2.65 -19.59
C ILE A 156 -11.86 1.94 -19.63
N GLY A 157 -12.68 2.11 -18.59
CA GLY A 157 -14.02 1.55 -18.49
C GLY A 157 -14.95 2.05 -19.59
N GLY A 158 -14.95 3.35 -19.87
CA GLY A 158 -15.78 3.94 -20.93
C GLY A 158 -15.45 3.39 -22.31
N TYR A 159 -14.16 3.32 -22.65
CA TYR A 159 -13.71 2.75 -23.93
C TYR A 159 -13.99 1.24 -24.04
N ILE A 160 -13.71 0.46 -22.99
CA ILE A 160 -14.00 -0.99 -22.99
C ILE A 160 -15.49 -1.25 -23.16
N THR A 161 -16.33 -0.44 -22.51
CA THR A 161 -17.79 -0.64 -22.56
C THR A 161 -18.38 -0.20 -23.90
N GLU A 162 -17.85 0.84 -24.55
CA GLU A 162 -18.33 1.29 -25.87
C GLU A 162 -17.92 0.35 -27.01
N TYR A 163 -16.68 -0.16 -26.99
CA TYR A 163 -16.16 -0.99 -28.10
C TYR A 163 -16.24 -2.49 -27.87
N THR A 164 -16.61 -2.94 -26.67
CA THR A 164 -16.66 -4.37 -26.32
C THR A 164 -17.90 -4.69 -25.48
N THR A 165 -17.76 -5.30 -24.30
CA THR A 165 -18.86 -5.54 -23.35
C THR A 165 -18.40 -5.15 -21.95
N TRP A 166 -19.35 -4.75 -21.09
CA TRP A 166 -19.04 -4.34 -19.72
C TRP A 166 -18.30 -5.43 -18.91
N ARG A 167 -18.53 -6.70 -19.24
CA ARG A 167 -17.84 -7.84 -18.61
C ARG A 167 -16.33 -7.82 -18.83
N TRP A 168 -15.86 -7.31 -19.96
CA TRP A 168 -14.43 -7.25 -20.28
C TRP A 168 -13.65 -6.31 -19.38
N MET A 169 -14.31 -5.38 -18.68
CA MET A 169 -13.65 -4.56 -17.66
C MET A 169 -13.12 -5.41 -16.51
N PHE A 170 -13.86 -6.43 -16.08
CA PHE A 170 -13.42 -7.34 -15.02
C PHE A 170 -12.32 -8.29 -15.51
N TRP A 171 -12.42 -8.77 -16.75
CA TRP A 171 -11.39 -9.63 -17.33
C TRP A 171 -10.06 -8.89 -17.53
N SER A 172 -10.10 -7.66 -18.04
CA SER A 172 -8.90 -6.87 -18.30
C SER A 172 -8.15 -6.51 -17.02
N THR A 173 -8.86 -6.04 -15.98
CA THR A 173 -8.24 -5.71 -14.68
C THR A 173 -7.71 -6.95 -13.97
N SER A 174 -8.38 -8.10 -14.13
CA SER A 174 -7.93 -9.38 -13.55
C SER A 174 -6.67 -9.91 -14.24
N ILE A 175 -6.61 -9.84 -15.57
CA ILE A 175 -5.42 -10.24 -16.35
C ILE A 175 -4.24 -9.33 -15.99
N TYR A 176 -4.46 -8.02 -15.96
CA TYR A 176 -3.45 -7.06 -15.55
C TYR A 176 -2.92 -7.37 -14.14
N GLN A 177 -3.82 -7.63 -13.18
CA GLN A 177 -3.44 -8.01 -11.82
C GLN A 177 -2.62 -9.30 -11.79
N ALA A 178 -3.02 -10.33 -12.55
CA ALA A 178 -2.30 -11.59 -12.64
C ALA A 178 -0.88 -11.39 -13.18
N ILE A 179 -0.71 -10.56 -14.22
CA ILE A 179 0.61 -10.22 -14.78
C ILE A 179 1.46 -9.50 -13.73
N MET A 180 0.90 -8.52 -13.00
CA MET A 180 1.62 -7.81 -11.94
C MET A 180 2.05 -8.76 -10.81
N ILE A 181 1.22 -9.73 -10.43
CA ILE A 181 1.58 -10.75 -9.44
C ILE A 181 2.74 -11.61 -9.96
N VAL A 182 2.67 -12.09 -11.21
CA VAL A 182 3.74 -12.91 -11.81
C VAL A 182 5.07 -12.14 -11.88
N ILE A 183 5.04 -10.85 -12.22
CA ILE A 183 6.23 -9.98 -12.23
C ILE A 183 6.75 -9.74 -10.81
N SER A 184 5.85 -9.65 -9.82
CA SER A 184 6.23 -9.40 -8.43
C SER A 184 6.99 -10.57 -7.81
N ILE A 185 6.66 -11.83 -8.16
CA ILE A 185 7.31 -13.03 -7.58
C ILE A 185 8.84 -13.03 -7.71
N PRO A 186 9.46 -12.85 -8.89
CA PRO A 186 10.92 -12.82 -9.01
C PRO A 186 11.56 -11.53 -8.48
N LEU A 187 10.78 -10.45 -8.40
CA LEU A 187 11.30 -9.11 -8.12
C LEU A 187 11.27 -8.76 -6.63
N PHE A 188 10.25 -9.21 -5.91
CA PHE A 188 10.13 -9.00 -4.48
C PHE A 188 10.98 -10.03 -3.75
N ARG A 189 12.21 -9.63 -3.45
CA ARG A 189 13.02 -10.28 -2.41
C ARG A 189 12.58 -9.79 -1.05
N GLU A 190 12.78 -10.62 -0.03
CA GLU A 190 12.52 -10.23 1.35
C GLU A 190 13.23 -8.91 1.66
N THR A 191 12.47 -7.94 2.18
CA THR A 191 12.94 -6.58 2.49
C THR A 191 12.95 -6.30 3.98
N HIS A 192 12.28 -7.15 4.78
CA HIS A 192 12.18 -6.94 6.22
C HIS A 192 13.50 -7.25 6.92
N GLY A 193 14.23 -6.22 7.33
CA GLY A 193 15.54 -6.31 7.98
C GLY A 193 15.63 -7.35 9.12
N PRO A 194 14.71 -7.35 10.09
CA PRO A 194 14.72 -8.34 11.18
C PRO A 194 14.54 -9.79 10.71
N THR A 195 13.78 -10.04 9.63
CA THR A 195 13.61 -11.39 9.06
C THR A 195 14.88 -11.85 8.34
N ILE A 196 15.52 -10.96 7.59
CA ILE A 196 16.79 -11.23 6.89
C ILE A 196 17.87 -11.63 7.91
N LEU A 197 18.03 -10.83 8.96
CA LEU A 197 19.00 -11.09 10.02
C LEU A 197 18.70 -12.39 10.78
N ARG A 198 17.43 -12.75 10.96
CA ARG A 198 17.04 -14.05 11.56
C ARG A 198 17.48 -15.23 10.69
N HIS A 199 17.29 -15.13 9.39
CA HIS A 199 17.71 -16.17 8.46
C HIS A 199 19.24 -16.33 8.49
N GLU A 200 19.96 -15.21 8.41
CA GLU A 200 21.42 -15.16 8.43
C GLU A 200 22.01 -15.68 9.76
N ALA A 201 21.44 -15.28 10.90
CA ALA A 201 21.82 -15.82 12.21
C ALA A 201 21.56 -17.33 12.30
N GLY A 202 20.48 -17.83 11.70
CA GLY A 202 20.16 -19.26 11.62
C GLY A 202 21.17 -20.04 10.77
N GLU A 203 21.62 -19.48 9.64
CA GLU A 203 22.66 -20.08 8.80
C GLU A 203 24.02 -20.07 9.50
N LEU A 204 24.39 -18.97 10.15
CA LEU A 204 25.63 -18.87 10.93
C LEU A 204 25.67 -19.86 12.10
N ARG A 205 24.55 -20.09 12.79
CA ARG A 205 24.44 -21.16 13.82
C ARG A 205 24.72 -22.55 13.25
N ARG A 206 24.23 -22.82 12.03
CA ARG A 206 24.40 -24.13 11.37
C ARG A 206 25.81 -24.34 10.82
N SER A 207 26.42 -23.31 10.24
CA SER A 207 27.74 -23.41 9.60
C SER A 207 28.90 -23.36 10.60
N SER A 208 28.79 -22.56 11.67
CA SER A 208 29.82 -22.42 12.69
C SER A 208 29.74 -23.44 13.82
N GLY A 209 28.60 -24.14 13.94
CA GLY A 209 28.30 -25.02 15.08
C GLY A 209 28.17 -24.29 16.42
N ASN A 210 28.22 -22.96 16.43
CA ASN A 210 28.21 -22.14 17.64
C ASN A 210 26.82 -21.52 17.85
N SER A 211 26.18 -21.84 18.98
CA SER A 211 24.85 -21.33 19.34
C SER A 211 24.86 -19.87 19.83
N ARG A 212 26.04 -19.25 19.92
CA ARG A 212 26.25 -17.87 20.41
C ARG A 212 25.97 -16.76 19.39
N TYR A 213 25.38 -17.05 18.23
CA TYR A 213 24.89 -16.02 17.30
C TYR A 213 23.43 -15.70 17.61
N TYR A 214 23.07 -14.44 17.77
CA TYR A 214 21.69 -13.99 18.01
C TYR A 214 21.40 -12.68 17.28
N THR A 215 20.13 -12.51 16.94
CA THR A 215 19.59 -11.25 16.41
C THR A 215 19.15 -10.33 17.55
N GLU A 216 19.08 -9.00 17.31
CA GLU A 216 18.53 -8.04 18.28
C GLU A 216 17.12 -8.45 18.76
N ASP A 217 16.32 -9.02 17.86
CA ASP A 217 14.96 -9.48 18.14
C ASP A 217 14.92 -10.70 19.09
N GLU A 218 15.90 -11.60 19.01
CA GLU A 218 16.03 -12.75 19.91
C GLU A 218 16.69 -12.38 21.24
N ALA A 219 17.65 -11.43 21.23
CA ALA A 219 18.29 -10.88 22.42
C ALA A 219 17.27 -10.19 23.36
N LEU A 220 16.20 -9.63 22.79
CA LEU A 220 15.06 -9.07 23.53
C LEU A 220 14.11 -10.13 24.13
N GLY A 221 14.36 -11.43 23.96
CA GLY A 221 13.61 -12.52 24.60
C GLY A 221 12.14 -12.65 24.16
N LYS A 222 11.74 -12.04 23.05
CA LYS A 222 10.33 -11.98 22.61
C LYS A 222 9.92 -13.19 21.76
N VAL A 223 9.95 -14.40 22.32
CA VAL A 223 9.15 -15.50 21.78
C VAL A 223 7.70 -15.23 22.15
N ARG A 224 7.03 -14.39 21.36
CA ARG A 224 5.65 -13.98 21.61
C ARG A 224 4.70 -14.95 20.91
N SER A 225 3.76 -15.50 21.65
CA SER A 225 2.67 -16.31 21.10
C SER A 225 1.96 -15.55 19.98
N VAL A 226 1.71 -16.21 18.85
CA VAL A 226 1.03 -15.63 17.68
C VAL A 226 -0.33 -15.04 18.08
N SER A 227 -1.07 -15.71 18.97
CA SER A 227 -2.37 -15.22 19.46
C SER A 227 -2.24 -13.95 20.29
N TRP A 228 -1.19 -13.83 21.10
CA TRP A 228 -0.90 -12.61 21.86
C TRP A 228 -0.48 -11.46 20.94
N LEU A 229 0.32 -11.76 19.90
CA LEU A 229 0.73 -10.77 18.92
C LEU A 229 -0.47 -10.24 18.13
N LEU A 230 -1.34 -11.13 17.66
CA LEU A 230 -2.54 -10.80 16.91
C LEU A 230 -3.53 -10.00 17.78
N MET A 231 -3.79 -10.44 19.01
CA MET A 231 -4.62 -9.71 19.97
C MET A 231 -4.05 -8.31 20.27
N ARG A 232 -2.73 -8.19 20.43
CA ARG A 232 -2.08 -6.89 20.68
C ARG A 232 -2.16 -5.97 19.46
N SER A 233 -1.93 -6.49 18.25
CA SER A 233 -1.99 -5.72 16.99
C SER A 233 -3.40 -5.19 16.72
N PHE A 234 -4.45 -5.95 17.02
CA PHE A 234 -5.83 -5.48 16.87
C PHE A 234 -6.32 -4.59 18.03
N SER A 235 -5.84 -4.84 19.25
CA SER A 235 -6.33 -4.11 20.43
C SER A 235 -6.07 -2.59 20.37
N ARG A 236 -4.95 -2.16 19.78
CA ARG A 236 -4.59 -0.74 19.70
C ARG A 236 -5.46 0.03 18.69
N PRO A 237 -5.58 -0.37 17.41
CA PRO A 237 -6.46 0.30 16.45
C PRO A 237 -7.93 0.32 16.89
N VAL A 238 -8.47 -0.79 17.42
CA VAL A 238 -9.87 -0.86 17.86
C VAL A 238 -10.12 0.08 19.05
N ARG A 239 -9.19 0.13 20.01
CA ARG A 239 -9.29 1.05 21.14
C ARG A 239 -9.16 2.50 20.70
N LEU A 240 -8.27 2.79 19.75
CA LEU A 240 -8.14 4.12 19.17
C LEU A 240 -9.44 4.54 18.47
N LEU A 241 -10.04 3.67 17.66
CA LEU A 241 -11.30 3.94 16.96
C LEU A 241 -12.48 4.17 17.92
N LEU A 242 -12.60 3.35 18.98
CA LEU A 242 -13.74 3.41 19.90
C LEU A 242 -13.63 4.50 20.98
N PHE A 243 -12.41 4.83 21.42
CA PHE A 243 -12.22 5.69 22.59
C PHE A 243 -11.61 7.07 22.28
N HIS A 244 -11.06 7.30 21.08
CA HIS A 244 -10.57 8.62 20.71
C HIS A 244 -11.57 9.38 19.81
N PRO A 245 -12.23 10.43 20.32
CA PRO A 245 -13.25 11.18 19.56
C PRO A 245 -12.69 11.88 18.33
N ILE A 246 -11.41 12.31 18.36
CA ILE A 246 -10.75 12.94 17.21
C ILE A 246 -10.70 11.99 16.01
N ILE A 247 -10.41 10.70 16.24
CA ILE A 247 -10.34 9.69 15.19
C ILE A 247 -11.72 9.41 14.62
N GLN A 248 -12.76 9.42 15.46
CA GLN A 248 -14.15 9.24 15.02
C GLN A 248 -14.61 10.39 14.13
N VAL A 249 -14.34 11.64 14.53
CA VAL A 249 -14.66 12.81 13.71
C VAL A 249 -13.95 12.76 12.37
N GLN A 250 -12.66 12.41 12.35
CA GLN A 250 -11.91 12.27 11.10
C GLN A 250 -12.44 11.13 10.23
N ALA A 251 -12.78 9.99 10.83
CA ALA A 251 -13.36 8.86 10.10
C ALA A 251 -14.71 9.22 9.47
N CYS A 252 -15.58 9.95 10.20
CA CYS A 252 -16.84 10.44 9.67
C CYS A 252 -16.63 11.44 8.53
N LEU A 253 -15.68 12.37 8.68
CA LEU A 253 -15.35 13.34 7.63
C LEU A 253 -14.83 12.63 6.38
N SER A 254 -13.87 11.71 6.52
CA SER A 254 -13.37 10.92 5.40
C SER A 254 -14.47 10.08 4.74
N ALA A 255 -15.37 9.46 5.51
CA ALA A 255 -16.48 8.71 4.96
C ALA A 255 -17.44 9.61 4.15
N PHE A 256 -17.70 10.83 4.63
CA PHE A 256 -18.50 11.82 3.92
C PHE A 256 -17.83 12.27 2.62
N ASP A 257 -16.53 12.58 2.65
CA ASP A 257 -15.75 12.98 1.47
C ASP A 257 -15.68 11.87 0.41
N TYR A 258 -15.47 10.61 0.83
CA TYR A 258 -15.51 9.46 -0.06
C TYR A 258 -16.91 9.27 -0.65
N GLY A 259 -17.97 9.45 0.14
CA GLY A 259 -19.35 9.38 -0.33
C GLY A 259 -19.66 10.40 -1.43
N ILE A 260 -19.28 11.67 -1.22
CA ILE A 260 -19.44 12.73 -2.22
C ILE A 260 -18.63 12.41 -3.48
N THR A 261 -17.39 11.95 -3.31
CA THR A 261 -16.52 11.57 -4.42
C THR A 261 -17.19 10.49 -5.29
N TYR A 262 -17.68 9.41 -4.68
CA TYR A 262 -18.34 8.33 -5.44
C TYR A 262 -19.65 8.76 -6.13
N ILE A 263 -20.49 9.57 -5.46
CA ILE A 263 -21.71 10.11 -6.08
C ILE A 263 -21.35 11.01 -7.26
N THR A 264 -20.29 11.81 -7.11
CA THR A 264 -19.78 12.66 -8.20
C THR A 264 -19.31 11.79 -9.35
N LEU A 265 -18.48 10.79 -9.10
CA LEU A 265 -18.03 9.84 -10.13
C LEU A 265 -19.22 9.17 -10.84
N SER A 266 -20.24 8.69 -10.13
CA SER A 266 -21.36 8.01 -10.80
C SER A 266 -22.23 8.97 -11.63
N THR A 267 -22.52 10.15 -11.09
CA THR A 267 -23.43 11.13 -11.73
C THR A 267 -22.76 11.87 -12.87
N TYR A 268 -21.43 11.99 -12.84
CA TYR A 268 -20.68 12.75 -13.84
C TYR A 268 -20.87 12.18 -15.24
N SER A 269 -20.78 10.85 -15.42
CA SER A 269 -21.00 10.25 -16.74
C SER A 269 -22.45 10.37 -17.21
N ASP A 270 -23.40 10.27 -16.28
CA ASP A 270 -24.83 10.40 -16.55
C ASP A 270 -25.19 11.77 -17.13
N ILE A 271 -24.62 12.86 -16.60
CA ILE A 271 -24.89 14.21 -17.10
C ILE A 271 -24.48 14.34 -18.58
N TRP A 272 -23.28 13.88 -18.93
CA TRP A 272 -22.77 14.00 -20.29
C TRP A 272 -23.48 13.09 -21.29
N THR A 273 -23.93 11.92 -20.85
CA THR A 273 -24.62 10.95 -21.72
C THR A 273 -26.13 11.22 -21.85
N LYS A 274 -26.82 11.57 -20.76
CA LYS A 274 -28.27 11.79 -20.74
C LYS A 274 -28.66 13.20 -21.18
N GLU A 275 -27.96 14.24 -20.70
CA GLU A 275 -28.33 15.64 -20.97
C GLU A 275 -27.63 16.19 -22.22
N TYR A 276 -26.32 15.94 -22.35
CA TYR A 276 -25.52 16.43 -23.47
C TYR A 276 -25.46 15.46 -24.67
N HIS A 277 -26.05 14.26 -24.54
CA HIS A 277 -26.10 13.23 -25.58
C HIS A 277 -24.72 12.86 -26.18
N GLU A 278 -23.66 12.93 -25.37
CA GLU A 278 -22.33 12.51 -25.78
C GLU A 278 -22.16 10.98 -25.69
N SER A 279 -21.22 10.43 -26.47
CA SER A 279 -20.86 9.02 -26.36
C SER A 279 -20.12 8.73 -25.05
N ILE A 280 -20.19 7.48 -24.60
CA ILE A 280 -19.65 7.04 -23.30
C ILE A 280 -18.11 7.22 -23.23
N SER A 281 -17.40 7.01 -24.34
CA SER A 281 -15.95 7.22 -24.42
C SER A 281 -15.58 8.70 -24.30
N LYS A 282 -16.38 9.61 -24.90
CA LYS A 282 -16.16 11.06 -24.74
C LYS A 282 -16.45 11.50 -23.30
N SER A 283 -17.54 10.98 -22.72
CA SER A 283 -17.88 11.18 -21.31
C SER A 283 -16.75 10.68 -20.38
N GLY A 284 -16.18 9.52 -20.66
CA GLY A 284 -15.02 8.95 -19.96
C GLY A 284 -13.79 9.86 -20.01
N LEU A 285 -13.57 10.58 -21.10
CA LEU A 285 -12.43 11.49 -21.25
C LEU A 285 -12.54 12.71 -20.32
N HIS A 286 -13.75 13.16 -20.00
CA HIS A 286 -13.97 14.30 -19.10
C HIS A 286 -13.52 14.01 -17.66
N TYR A 287 -13.30 12.75 -17.27
CA TYR A 287 -12.71 12.41 -15.97
C TYR A 287 -11.24 12.85 -15.83
N LEU A 288 -10.57 13.20 -16.94
CA LEU A 288 -9.26 13.86 -16.89
C LEU A 288 -9.33 15.20 -16.14
N ALA A 289 -10.43 15.95 -16.26
CA ALA A 289 -10.61 17.20 -15.53
C ALA A 289 -10.67 16.95 -14.01
N MET A 290 -11.35 15.87 -13.59
CA MET A 290 -11.40 15.45 -12.19
C MET A 290 -10.02 15.04 -11.68
N CYS A 291 -9.25 14.29 -12.48
CA CYS A 291 -7.86 13.92 -12.19
C CYS A 291 -6.96 15.13 -11.95
N LEU A 292 -7.04 16.11 -12.86
CA LEU A 292 -6.25 17.34 -12.76
C LEU A 292 -6.63 18.13 -11.50
N GLY A 293 -7.92 18.19 -11.17
CA GLY A 293 -8.41 18.77 -9.92
C GLY A 293 -7.84 18.07 -8.69
N GLU A 294 -7.85 16.73 -8.65
CA GLU A 294 -7.28 15.95 -7.55
C GLU A 294 -5.77 16.15 -7.41
N ILE A 295 -5.03 16.15 -8.53
CA ILE A 295 -3.58 16.37 -8.52
C ILE A 295 -3.27 17.79 -8.02
N MET A 296 -3.95 18.82 -8.56
CA MET A 296 -3.75 20.21 -8.11
C MET A 296 -4.13 20.38 -6.64
N GLY A 297 -5.24 19.79 -6.21
CA GLY A 297 -5.68 19.79 -4.81
C GLY A 297 -4.66 19.12 -3.90
N ALA A 298 -4.10 17.97 -4.31
CA ALA A 298 -3.07 17.26 -3.56
C ALA A 298 -1.76 18.06 -3.45
N GLN A 299 -1.39 18.83 -4.49
CA GLN A 299 -0.22 19.71 -4.43
C GLN A 299 -0.44 20.95 -3.54
N VAL A 300 -1.66 21.51 -3.52
CA VAL A 300 -1.99 22.71 -2.73
C VAL A 300 -2.27 22.36 -1.27
N GLY A 301 -2.91 21.22 -1.01
CA GLY A 301 -3.24 20.73 0.33
C GLY A 301 -2.14 19.92 1.02
N GLY A 302 -1.06 19.59 0.30
CA GLY A 302 0.11 18.92 0.86
C GLY A 302 0.88 19.85 1.80
N PRO A 303 1.24 19.41 3.02
CA PRO A 303 2.19 20.12 3.89
C PRO A 303 3.63 20.03 3.40
#